data_AF-A0A843GHH5-F1
#
_entry.id   AF-A0A843GHH5-F1
#
_cell.length_a   1.000
_cell.length_b   1.000
_cell.length_c   1.000
_cell.angle_alpha   90.00
_cell.angle_beta   90.00
_cell.angle_gamma   90.00
#
_symmetry.space_group_name_H-M   'P 1'
#
loop_
_entity.id
_entity.type
_entity.pdbx_description
1 polymer ?
#
loop_
_entity_poly.entity_id
_entity_poly.type
_entity_poly.pdbx_seq_one_letter_code
_entity_poly.pdbx_strand_id
1 'polypeptide(L)'
;MISFSEYVQLNQNKAFNHQPVAVPEVKVKKIVSQIIAPAPVKEKDVYDYMKEANPKVWTAKIVKDQKYLIYNEHYLNVSILAKTLKDLYNQNGYENYGFSKLDESDLIRYTTVRDILSREFMNPTATTELEPSSVAQTIFENELKDFEWKPQPLILK
;
A
#
# COMPACT_ATOMS: atom_id res chain seq x y z
N MET A 1 -3.13 -3.28 63.73
CA MET A 1 -4.11 -2.30 63.21
C MET A 1 -3.90 -1.01 63.97
N ILE A 2 -3.33 -0.02 63.30
CA ILE A 2 -3.18 1.34 63.82
C ILE A 2 -4.48 2.08 63.51
N SER A 3 -5.04 2.73 64.53
CA SER A 3 -6.37 3.33 64.47
C SER A 3 -6.38 4.67 63.75
N PHE A 4 -7.54 5.04 63.22
CA PHE A 4 -7.79 6.28 62.47
C PHE A 4 -7.43 7.57 63.25
N SER A 5 -7.17 7.50 64.56
CA SER A 5 -6.77 8.65 65.37
C SER A 5 -5.29 9.05 65.21
N GLU A 6 -4.42 8.15 64.72
CA GLU A 6 -2.98 8.43 64.60
C GLU A 6 -2.61 9.14 63.28
N TYR A 7 -3.48 9.15 62.27
CA TYR A 7 -3.25 9.89 61.01
C TYR A 7 -3.55 11.39 61.11
N VAL A 8 -4.35 11.81 62.10
CA VAL A 8 -4.83 13.20 62.24
C VAL A 8 -3.84 14.10 62.99
N GLN A 9 -2.85 13.54 63.68
CA GLN A 9 -1.86 14.31 64.46
C GLN A 9 -0.67 14.83 63.65
N LEU A 10 -0.49 14.42 62.39
CA LEU A 10 0.59 14.91 61.52
C LEU A 10 0.27 16.26 60.84
N ASN A 11 -0.96 16.76 60.93
CA ASN A 11 -1.43 17.97 60.23
C ASN A 11 -1.80 19.15 61.16
N GLN A 12 -1.36 19.17 62.41
CA GLN A 12 -1.70 20.24 63.36
C GLN A 12 -0.49 20.89 64.04
N ASN A 13 0.51 21.33 63.27
CA ASN A 13 1.52 22.26 63.80
C ASN A 13 1.89 23.34 62.78
N LYS A 14 1.06 24.39 62.76
CA LYS A 14 1.39 25.83 62.65
C LYS A 14 0.36 26.58 61.80
N ALA A 15 -0.76 26.92 62.43
CA ALA A 15 -1.40 28.20 62.17
C ALA A 15 -0.51 29.30 62.78
N PHE A 16 -0.30 30.44 62.10
CA PHE A 16 -0.54 31.78 62.63
C PHE A 16 -0.12 32.88 61.63
N ASN A 17 -1.00 33.89 61.53
CA ASN A 17 -0.83 35.24 60.97
C ASN A 17 -0.84 35.45 59.45
N HIS A 18 -2.04 35.68 58.91
CA HIS A 18 -2.23 36.52 57.73
C HIS A 18 -2.43 37.98 58.17
N GLN A 19 -1.43 38.83 57.96
CA GLN A 19 -1.65 40.26 57.70
C GLN A 19 -1.95 40.43 56.19
N PRO A 20 -2.80 41.39 55.78
CA PRO A 20 -3.13 41.58 54.38
C PRO A 20 -2.02 42.40 53.72
N VAL A 21 -1.35 41.86 52.70
CA VAL A 21 -0.36 42.61 51.91
C VAL A 21 -0.70 42.50 50.43
N ALA A 22 -0.66 43.67 49.80
CA ALA A 22 -1.17 44.05 48.50
C ALA A 22 -0.89 43.07 47.35
N VAL A 23 -1.89 42.95 46.48
CA VAL A 23 -1.86 42.24 45.20
C VAL A 23 -0.92 42.96 44.23
N PRO A 24 0.16 42.33 43.73
CA PRO A 24 0.82 42.81 42.54
C PRO A 24 0.11 42.30 41.28
N GLU A 25 -0.29 43.21 40.40
CA GLU A 25 -0.86 42.91 39.07
C GLU A 25 0.12 42.05 38.26
N VAL A 26 -0.22 40.78 38.08
CA VAL A 26 0.50 39.92 37.14
C VAL A 26 -0.01 40.24 35.74
N LYS A 27 0.81 40.95 34.94
CA LYS A 27 0.61 41.07 33.49
C LYS A 27 0.68 39.67 32.87
N VAL A 28 -0.48 39.05 32.67
CA VAL A 28 -0.59 37.79 31.92
C VAL A 28 -0.25 38.08 30.46
N LYS A 29 0.98 37.77 30.06
CA LYS A 29 1.31 37.64 28.63
C LYS A 29 0.47 36.50 28.08
N LYS A 30 -0.52 36.84 27.26
CA LYS A 30 -1.32 35.88 26.49
C LYS A 30 -0.38 35.10 25.57
N ILE A 31 0.00 33.89 25.98
CA ILE A 31 0.69 32.94 25.10
C ILE A 31 -0.37 32.44 24.13
N VAL A 32 -0.44 33.08 22.97
CA VAL A 32 -1.18 32.55 21.84
C VAL A 32 -0.36 31.38 21.31
N SER A 33 -0.71 30.16 21.72
CA SER A 33 -0.20 28.96 21.05
C SER A 33 -0.69 29.00 19.60
N GLN A 34 0.19 29.42 18.69
CA GLN A 34 -0.05 29.25 17.26
C GLN A 34 -0.11 27.74 16.99
N ILE A 35 -1.31 27.22 16.77
CA ILE A 35 -1.52 25.91 16.18
C ILE A 35 -1.04 26.04 14.74
N ILE A 36 0.23 25.73 14.49
CA ILE A 36 0.78 25.63 13.15
C ILE A 36 0.11 24.40 12.53
N ALA A 37 -0.84 24.63 11.63
CA ALA A 37 -1.41 23.54 10.84
C ALA A 37 -0.24 22.81 10.14
N PRO A 38 -0.14 21.47 10.22
CA PRO A 38 0.88 20.74 9.50
C PRO A 38 0.73 21.10 8.01
N ALA A 39 1.85 21.46 7.37
CA ALA A 39 1.86 21.71 5.94
C ALA A 39 1.22 20.52 5.21
N PRO A 40 0.44 20.77 4.13
CA PRO A 40 -0.21 19.68 3.40
C PRO A 40 0.86 18.68 2.96
N VAL A 41 0.77 17.45 3.47
CA VAL A 41 1.58 16.34 3.01
C VAL A 41 1.18 16.12 1.56
N LYS A 42 2.05 16.49 0.61
CA LYS A 42 1.84 16.14 -0.79
C LYS A 42 1.76 14.62 -0.86
N GLU A 43 0.60 14.09 -1.27
CA GLU A 43 0.48 12.67 -1.56
C GLU A 43 1.52 12.31 -2.62
N LYS A 44 2.39 11.35 -2.29
CA LYS A 44 3.40 10.83 -3.22
C LYS A 44 2.70 10.03 -4.31
N ASP A 45 3.13 10.26 -5.55
CA ASP A 45 2.70 9.47 -6.70
C ASP A 45 3.59 8.23 -6.88
N VAL A 46 3.16 7.26 -7.71
CA VAL A 46 3.96 6.06 -8.02
C VAL A 46 5.34 6.42 -8.58
N TYR A 47 5.41 7.48 -9.38
CA TYR A 47 6.66 7.95 -9.95
C TYR A 47 7.67 8.44 -8.88
N ASP A 48 7.19 9.02 -7.78
CA ASP A 48 8.04 9.41 -6.66
C ASP A 48 8.59 8.17 -5.94
N TYR A 49 7.74 7.16 -5.72
CA TYR A 49 8.17 5.90 -5.13
C TYR A 49 9.18 5.14 -6.01
N MET A 50 9.03 5.22 -7.34
CA MET A 50 9.95 4.62 -8.28
C MET A 50 11.35 5.21 -8.17
N LYS A 51 11.46 6.55 -8.06
CA LYS A 51 12.74 7.24 -7.88
C LYS A 51 13.45 6.91 -6.56
N GLU A 52 12.67 6.60 -5.53
CA GLU A 52 13.19 6.24 -4.20
C GLU A 52 13.54 4.74 -4.09
N ALA A 53 13.02 3.90 -4.99
CA ALA A 53 13.19 2.46 -4.94
C ALA A 53 14.62 2.04 -5.35
N ASN A 54 15.11 0.95 -4.77
CA ASN A 54 16.36 0.35 -5.19
C ASN A 54 16.15 -0.36 -6.55
N PRO A 55 16.87 0.02 -7.62
CA PRO A 55 16.64 -0.56 -8.95
C PRO A 55 16.96 -2.05 -9.02
N LYS A 56 17.74 -2.58 -8.07
CA LYS A 56 18.12 -4.01 -8.01
C LYS A 56 17.13 -4.89 -7.23
N VAL A 57 16.08 -4.31 -6.64
CA VAL A 57 15.13 -5.05 -5.80
C VAL A 57 13.70 -4.78 -6.24
N TRP A 58 12.92 -5.84 -6.41
CA TRP A 58 11.49 -5.76 -6.67
C TRP A 58 10.78 -5.10 -5.48
N THR A 59 10.10 -3.99 -5.74
CA THR A 59 9.45 -3.19 -4.70
C THR A 59 7.96 -3.11 -5.00
N ALA A 60 7.12 -3.61 -4.09
CA ALA A 60 5.67 -3.46 -4.19
C ALA A 60 5.20 -2.23 -3.39
N LYS A 61 4.28 -1.44 -3.97
CA LYS A 61 3.66 -0.28 -3.32
C LYS A 61 2.18 -0.22 -3.60
N ILE A 62 1.43 0.38 -2.66
CA ILE A 62 0.02 0.68 -2.84
C ILE A 62 -0.11 2.19 -2.95
N VAL A 63 -0.69 2.66 -4.05
CA VAL A 63 -0.93 4.08 -4.32
C VAL A 63 -2.38 4.20 -4.76
N LYS A 64 -3.19 5.00 -4.04
CA LYS A 64 -4.62 5.19 -4.32
C LYS A 64 -5.37 3.86 -4.51
N ASP A 65 -5.20 2.94 -3.57
CA ASP A 65 -5.78 1.58 -3.58
C ASP A 65 -5.38 0.67 -4.75
N GLN A 66 -4.39 1.07 -5.56
CA GLN A 66 -3.84 0.25 -6.63
C GLN A 66 -2.47 -0.30 -6.25
N LYS A 67 -2.23 -1.58 -6.57
CA LYS A 67 -0.97 -2.27 -6.33
C LYS A 67 -0.04 -2.02 -7.51
N TYR A 68 1.13 -1.47 -7.23
CA TYR A 68 2.20 -1.25 -8.19
C TYR A 68 3.41 -2.12 -7.86
N LEU A 69 4.07 -2.56 -8.92
CA LEU A 69 5.34 -3.25 -8.86
C LEU A 69 6.40 -2.38 -9.52
N ILE A 70 7.49 -2.13 -8.81
CA ILE A 70 8.57 -1.26 -9.22
C ILE A 70 9.85 -2.09 -9.28
N TYR A 71 10.57 -2.00 -10.39
CA TYR A 71 11.86 -2.65 -10.56
C TYR A 71 12.65 -1.94 -11.66
N ASN A 72 13.98 -1.85 -11.49
CA ASN A 72 14.89 -1.33 -12.53
C ASN A 72 14.46 0.01 -13.16
N GLU A 73 14.01 0.98 -12.36
CA GLU A 73 13.53 2.30 -12.85
C GLU A 73 12.25 2.26 -13.72
N HIS A 74 11.53 1.16 -13.71
CA HIS A 74 10.20 1.05 -14.29
C HIS A 74 9.14 0.71 -13.23
N TYR A 75 7.88 0.91 -13.57
CA TYR A 75 6.75 0.50 -12.75
C TYR A 75 5.62 -0.11 -13.58
N LEU A 76 4.85 -1.00 -12.96
CA LEU A 76 3.69 -1.68 -13.55
C LEU A 76 2.53 -1.66 -12.56
N ASN A 77 1.34 -1.31 -13.03
CA ASN A 77 0.11 -1.42 -12.25
C ASN A 77 -0.40 -2.87 -12.25
N VAL A 78 -0.15 -3.59 -11.17
CA VAL A 78 -0.51 -5.01 -11.02
C VAL A 78 -2.02 -5.19 -10.88
N SER A 79 -2.71 -4.23 -10.26
CA SER A 79 -4.17 -4.25 -10.18
C SER A 79 -4.83 -4.19 -11.55
N ILE A 80 -4.33 -3.33 -12.44
CA ILE A 80 -4.82 -3.28 -13.83
C ILE A 80 -4.38 -4.54 -14.59
N LEU A 81 -3.15 -5.01 -14.42
CA LEU A 81 -2.66 -6.24 -15.06
C LEU A 81 -3.58 -7.44 -14.77
N ALA A 82 -3.89 -7.68 -13.50
CA ALA A 82 -4.73 -8.81 -13.08
C ALA A 82 -6.14 -8.71 -13.68
N LYS A 83 -6.71 -7.50 -13.70
CA LYS A 83 -8.01 -7.26 -14.35
C LYS A 83 -7.94 -7.54 -15.86
N THR A 84 -6.93 -7.02 -16.55
CA THR A 84 -6.78 -7.20 -17.99
C THR A 84 -6.54 -8.67 -18.35
N LEU A 85 -5.78 -9.40 -17.54
CA LEU A 85 -5.66 -10.86 -17.69
C LEU A 85 -7.01 -11.55 -17.54
N LYS A 86 -7.77 -11.24 -16.49
CA LYS A 86 -9.10 -11.83 -16.30
C LYS A 86 -10.02 -11.57 -17.50
N ASP A 87 -10.04 -10.34 -18.00
CA ASP A 87 -10.84 -9.96 -19.16
C ASP A 87 -10.38 -10.72 -20.42
N LEU A 88 -9.07 -10.86 -20.64
CA LEU A 88 -8.50 -11.58 -21.78
C LEU A 88 -8.87 -13.08 -21.76
N TYR A 89 -8.81 -13.74 -20.61
CA TYR A 89 -9.22 -15.14 -20.47
C TYR A 89 -10.72 -15.30 -20.73
N ASN A 90 -11.54 -14.41 -20.17
CA ASN A 90 -12.99 -14.43 -20.38
C ASN A 90 -13.35 -14.29 -21.86
N GLN A 91 -12.71 -13.36 -22.57
CA GLN A 91 -12.91 -13.14 -24.01
C GLN A 91 -12.52 -14.35 -24.86
N ASN A 92 -11.58 -15.17 -24.40
CA ASN A 92 -11.12 -16.37 -25.10
C ASN A 92 -11.81 -17.66 -24.62
N GLY A 93 -12.84 -17.56 -23.77
CA GLY A 93 -13.61 -18.72 -23.28
C GLY A 93 -12.95 -19.51 -22.15
N TYR A 94 -11.91 -18.96 -21.51
CA TYR A 94 -11.16 -19.56 -20.42
C TYR A 94 -11.51 -18.94 -19.05
N GLU A 95 -12.78 -18.58 -18.85
CA GLU A 95 -13.25 -17.98 -17.59
C GLU A 95 -12.88 -18.87 -16.38
N ASN A 96 -12.30 -18.25 -15.34
CA ASN A 96 -11.83 -18.92 -14.12
C ASN A 96 -10.74 -19.99 -14.33
N TYR A 97 -10.04 -19.98 -15.47
CA TYR A 97 -8.92 -20.87 -15.76
C TYR A 97 -7.56 -20.15 -15.74
N GLY A 98 -6.47 -20.92 -15.65
CA GLY A 98 -5.10 -20.39 -15.77
C GLY A 98 -4.79 -19.28 -14.77
N PHE A 99 -4.21 -18.17 -15.27
CA PHE A 99 -3.88 -16.99 -14.47
C PHE A 99 -5.10 -16.12 -14.09
N SER A 100 -6.26 -16.28 -14.74
CA SER A 100 -7.45 -15.44 -14.48
C SER A 100 -8.09 -15.65 -13.10
N LYS A 101 -7.80 -16.79 -12.45
CA LYS A 101 -8.29 -17.12 -11.11
C LYS A 101 -7.39 -16.58 -9.98
N LEU A 102 -6.19 -16.12 -10.32
CA LEU A 102 -5.22 -15.67 -9.35
C LEU A 102 -5.53 -14.24 -8.93
N ASP A 103 -5.34 -13.94 -7.64
CA ASP A 103 -5.33 -12.56 -7.16
C ASP A 103 -4.02 -11.87 -7.56
N GLU A 104 -3.92 -10.56 -7.34
CA GLU A 104 -2.75 -9.80 -7.79
C GLU A 104 -1.46 -10.25 -7.10
N SER A 105 -1.56 -10.78 -5.89
CA SER A 105 -0.42 -11.17 -5.05
C SER A 105 0.13 -12.54 -5.44
N ASP A 106 -0.74 -13.48 -5.79
CA ASP A 106 -0.38 -14.80 -6.28
C ASP A 106 0.07 -14.76 -7.74
N LEU A 107 -0.52 -13.88 -8.55
CA LEU A 107 -0.13 -13.67 -9.94
C LEU A 107 1.37 -13.38 -10.07
N ILE A 108 1.89 -12.42 -9.30
CA ILE A 108 3.31 -12.02 -9.36
C ILE A 108 4.27 -13.05 -8.73
N ARG A 109 3.74 -14.02 -7.98
CA ARG A 109 4.54 -15.12 -7.37
C ARG A 109 4.74 -16.28 -8.33
N TYR A 110 3.91 -16.39 -9.36
CA TYR A 110 4.00 -17.45 -10.34
C TYR A 110 5.28 -17.33 -11.17
N THR A 111 6.05 -18.41 -11.30
CA THR A 111 7.37 -18.39 -11.97
C THR A 111 7.28 -17.87 -13.40
N THR A 112 6.35 -18.37 -14.20
CA THR A 112 6.15 -17.93 -15.59
C THR A 112 5.88 -16.43 -15.68
N VAL A 113 5.02 -15.91 -14.80
CA VAL A 113 4.70 -14.48 -14.75
C VAL A 113 5.93 -13.69 -14.33
N ARG A 114 6.65 -14.14 -13.30
CA ARG A 114 7.87 -13.49 -12.82
C ARG A 114 8.96 -13.44 -13.90
N ASP A 115 9.10 -14.49 -14.69
CA ASP A 115 10.09 -14.54 -15.78
C ASP A 115 9.74 -13.58 -16.91
N ILE A 116 8.47 -13.46 -17.25
CA ILE A 116 7.97 -12.47 -18.23
C ILE A 116 8.20 -11.06 -17.70
N LEU A 117 7.73 -10.77 -16.48
CA LEU A 117 7.92 -9.47 -15.85
C LEU A 117 9.40 -9.10 -15.79
N SER A 118 10.28 -10.01 -15.37
CA SER A 118 11.72 -9.76 -15.30
C SER A 118 12.29 -9.31 -16.65
N ARG A 119 11.83 -9.91 -17.75
CA ARG A 119 12.23 -9.54 -19.11
C ARG A 119 11.71 -8.16 -19.51
N GLU A 120 10.45 -7.86 -19.22
CA GLU A 120 9.82 -6.57 -19.52
C GLU A 120 10.49 -5.42 -18.75
N PHE A 121 10.74 -5.62 -17.45
CA PHE A 121 11.40 -4.62 -16.59
C PHE A 121 12.90 -4.42 -16.91
N MET A 122 13.55 -5.41 -17.51
CA MET A 122 14.96 -5.31 -17.93
C MET A 122 15.11 -4.87 -19.40
N ASN A 123 14.01 -4.64 -20.12
CA ASN A 123 14.05 -4.25 -21.52
C ASN A 123 14.53 -2.79 -21.65
N PRO A 124 15.70 -2.53 -22.27
CA PRO A 124 16.27 -1.19 -22.35
C PRO A 124 15.45 -0.23 -23.22
N THR A 125 14.53 -0.73 -24.04
CA THR A 125 13.64 0.10 -24.87
C THR A 125 12.25 0.28 -24.27
N ALA A 126 11.99 -0.27 -23.08
CA ALA A 126 10.70 -0.10 -22.42
C ALA A 126 10.48 1.33 -21.93
N THR A 127 9.23 1.76 -21.92
CA THR A 127 8.80 2.99 -21.27
C THR A 127 8.91 2.86 -19.75
N THR A 128 9.04 3.99 -19.04
CA THR A 128 9.09 4.01 -17.57
C THR A 128 7.86 3.33 -16.94
N GLU A 129 6.68 3.58 -17.50
CA GLU A 129 5.47 2.82 -17.18
C GLU A 129 5.37 1.64 -18.14
N LEU A 130 5.27 0.43 -17.60
CA LEU A 130 4.98 -0.77 -18.39
C LEU A 130 3.47 -0.88 -18.61
N GLU A 131 3.07 -1.03 -19.87
CA GLU A 131 1.66 -1.13 -20.26
C GLU A 131 1.04 -2.46 -19.81
N PRO A 132 0.06 -2.47 -18.88
CA PRO A 132 -0.51 -3.70 -18.33
C PRO A 132 -1.13 -4.61 -19.39
N SER A 133 -1.71 -4.03 -20.44
CA SER A 133 -2.35 -4.79 -21.52
C SER A 133 -1.33 -5.56 -22.36
N SER A 134 -0.17 -4.93 -22.65
CA SER A 134 0.92 -5.58 -23.38
C SER A 134 1.46 -6.77 -22.59
N VAL A 135 1.75 -6.55 -21.30
CA VAL A 135 2.24 -7.59 -20.40
C VAL A 135 1.22 -8.72 -20.23
N ALA A 136 -0.07 -8.40 -20.09
CA ALA A 136 -1.14 -9.40 -19.99
C ALA A 136 -1.20 -10.29 -21.23
N GLN A 137 -1.07 -9.70 -22.43
CA GLN A 137 -1.05 -10.45 -23.68
C GLN A 137 0.15 -11.41 -23.72
N THR A 138 1.35 -10.94 -23.36
CA THR A 138 2.55 -11.78 -23.31
C THR A 138 2.38 -12.94 -22.33
N ILE A 139 1.81 -12.69 -21.14
CA ILE A 139 1.51 -13.74 -20.15
C ILE A 139 0.55 -14.78 -20.72
N PHE A 140 -0.55 -14.35 -21.35
CA PHE A 140 -1.56 -15.24 -21.93
C PHE A 140 -1.01 -16.08 -23.09
N GLU A 141 -0.13 -15.51 -23.92
CA GLU A 141 0.48 -16.22 -25.04
C GLU A 141 1.55 -17.23 -24.59
N ASN A 142 2.23 -16.96 -23.48
CA ASN A 142 3.27 -17.83 -22.93
C ASN A 142 2.73 -18.88 -21.94
N GLU A 143 1.44 -18.85 -21.61
CA GLU A 143 0.82 -19.96 -20.89
C GLU A 143 0.81 -21.21 -21.77
N LEU A 144 1.23 -22.35 -21.21
CA LEU A 144 1.11 -23.65 -21.89
C LEU A 144 -0.38 -23.95 -22.13
N LYS A 145 -0.86 -23.72 -23.34
CA LYS A 145 -2.22 -24.04 -23.80
C LYS A 145 -2.39 -25.54 -24.09
N ASP A 146 -1.76 -26.42 -23.31
CA ASP A 146 -1.76 -27.88 -23.53
C ASP A 146 -3.13 -28.56 -23.30
N PHE A 147 -4.21 -27.79 -23.17
CA PHE A 147 -5.55 -28.32 -22.97
C PHE A 147 -6.61 -27.55 -23.76
N GLU A 148 -6.76 -27.88 -25.05
CA GLU A 148 -7.96 -27.54 -25.82
C GLU A 148 -9.08 -28.53 -25.44
N TRP A 149 -10.07 -28.10 -24.64
CA TRP A 149 -11.33 -28.82 -24.55
C TRP A 149 -12.12 -28.57 -25.85
N LYS A 150 -11.87 -29.36 -26.89
CA LYS A 150 -12.76 -29.39 -28.06
C LYS A 150 -14.03 -30.13 -27.65
N PRO A 151 -15.21 -29.49 -27.57
CA PRO A 151 -16.45 -30.22 -27.36
C PRO A 151 -16.58 -31.28 -28.46
N GLN A 152 -16.85 -32.53 -28.07
CA GLN A 152 -17.08 -33.59 -29.05
C GLN A 152 -18.24 -33.18 -29.97
N PRO A 153 -18.10 -33.30 -31.30
CA PRO A 153 -19.21 -33.02 -32.19
C PRO A 153 -20.39 -33.93 -31.82
N LEU A 154 -21.57 -33.33 -31.65
CA LEU A 154 -22.80 -34.08 -31.43
C LEU A 154 -23.01 -35.02 -32.62
N ILE A 155 -22.74 -36.31 -32.42
CA ILE A 155 -23.14 -37.34 -33.37
C ILE A 155 -24.66 -37.47 -33.27
N LEU A 156 -25.38 -36.76 -34.14
CA LEU A 156 -26.79 -37.02 -34.38
C LEU A 156 -26.89 -38.45 -34.91
N LYS A 157 -27.44 -39.36 -34.10
CA LYS A 157 -27.81 -40.73 -34.50
C LYS A 157 -29.19 -40.74 -35.12
#